data_AF-A0A2V8J0T4-F1
#
_entry.id   AF-A0A2V8J0T4-F1
#
_cell.length_a   1.000
_cell.length_b   1.000
_cell.length_c   1.000
_cell.angle_alpha   90.00
_cell.angle_beta   90.00
_cell.angle_gamma   90.00
#
_symmetry.space_group_name_H-M   'P 1'
#
loop_
_entity.id
_entity.type
_entity.pdbx_description
1 polymer ?
#
loop_
_entity_poly.entity_id
_entity_poly.type
_entity_poly.pdbx_seq_one_letter_code
_entity_poly.pdbx_strand_id
1 'polypeptide(L)'
;MRRTLALFIAIVAAAACSGCLVLSLEPAYDDESLGWDPDLIGAWHDVDDNASVKIEAAEWRSYRLHYEHPSEKGDVTGFLTIVGDDHYLDLMPPRGEDRGSFLLPAHALLRVDLAGDGLVLTPLSYDWFADRLRSGRLLGGALSAVFDQKQNALIVSPTSRLRAWLRTQPKESMAWGAPATFVRVK
;
A
#
# COMPACT_ATOMS: atom_id res chain seq x y z
N MET A 1 -26.74 0.08 31.80
CA MET A 1 -26.25 -1.16 31.13
C MET A 1 -26.22 -1.07 29.60
N ARG A 2 -27.31 -0.72 28.90
CA ARG A 2 -27.30 -0.65 27.41
C ARG A 2 -26.33 0.42 26.82
N ARG A 3 -26.21 1.59 27.46
CA ARG A 3 -25.33 2.68 27.01
C ARG A 3 -23.84 2.40 27.26
N THR A 4 -23.51 1.72 28.35
CA THR A 4 -22.14 1.29 28.66
C THR A 4 -21.67 0.15 27.76
N LEU A 5 -22.56 -0.78 27.38
CA LEU A 5 -22.25 -1.83 26.41
C LEU A 5 -22.01 -1.26 25.00
N ALA A 6 -22.81 -0.28 24.56
CA ALA A 6 -22.63 0.37 23.27
C ALA A 6 -21.32 1.16 23.19
N LEU A 7 -20.92 1.84 24.28
CA LEU A 7 -19.65 2.56 24.35
C LEU A 7 -18.44 1.60 24.35
N PHE A 8 -18.55 0.45 25.02
CA PHE A 8 -17.51 -0.58 25.00
C PHE A 8 -17.35 -1.21 23.60
N ILE A 9 -18.46 -1.46 22.90
CA ILE A 9 -18.44 -1.95 21.51
C ILE A 9 -17.82 -0.90 20.57
N ALA A 10 -18.14 0.38 20.75
CA ALA A 10 -17.56 1.45 19.95
C ALA A 10 -16.05 1.64 20.19
N ILE A 11 -15.58 1.48 21.44
CA ILE A 11 -14.16 1.57 21.79
C ILE A 11 -13.38 0.35 21.26
N VAL A 12 -13.96 -0.86 21.33
CA VAL A 12 -13.33 -2.07 20.77
C VAL A 12 -13.31 -2.02 19.23
N ALA A 13 -14.35 -1.49 18.59
CA ALA A 13 -14.38 -1.30 17.15
C ALA A 13 -13.37 -0.24 16.68
N ALA A 14 -13.20 0.86 17.44
CA ALA A 14 -12.20 1.88 17.14
C ALA A 14 -10.75 1.39 17.37
N ALA A 15 -10.54 0.49 18.34
CA ALA A 15 -9.23 -0.13 18.60
C ALA A 15 -8.85 -1.21 17.56
N ALA A 16 -9.80 -1.68 16.74
CA ALA A 16 -9.54 -2.60 15.64
C ALA A 16 -9.11 -1.89 14.34
N CYS A 17 -9.12 -0.55 14.31
CA CYS A 17 -8.83 0.23 13.11
C CYS A 17 -7.36 0.68 12.96
N SER A 18 -6.42 0.26 13.82
CA SER A 18 -5.00 0.51 13.55
C SER A 18 -4.41 -0.60 12.67
N GLY A 19 -4.51 -0.39 11.34
CA GLY A 19 -3.55 -0.91 10.36
C GLY A 19 -3.81 -2.29 9.79
N CYS A 20 -5.05 -2.58 9.38
CA CYS A 20 -5.32 -3.76 8.57
C CYS A 20 -4.81 -3.53 7.13
N LEU A 21 -3.66 -4.12 6.80
CA LEU A 21 -2.99 -3.91 5.51
C LEU A 21 -3.10 -5.13 4.60
N VAL A 22 -3.04 -4.88 3.30
CA VAL A 22 -2.69 -5.89 2.31
C VAL A 22 -1.21 -5.70 1.97
N LEU A 23 -0.40 -6.69 2.31
CA LEU A 23 1.05 -6.67 2.11
C LEU A 23 1.45 -7.82 1.19
N SER A 24 2.59 -7.68 0.53
CA SER A 24 3.24 -8.75 -0.22
C SER A 24 4.60 -9.06 0.41
N LEU A 25 4.96 -10.34 0.47
CA LEU A 25 6.29 -10.74 0.89
C LEU A 25 7.33 -10.51 -0.22
N GLU A 26 6.93 -10.76 -1.46
CA GLU A 26 7.75 -10.50 -2.64
C GLU A 26 7.47 -9.10 -3.19
N PRO A 27 8.45 -8.40 -3.78
CA PRO A 27 8.21 -7.15 -4.47
C PRO A 27 7.28 -7.38 -5.68
N ALA A 28 6.56 -6.34 -6.08
CA ALA A 28 5.79 -6.30 -7.32
C ALA A 28 6.66 -5.94 -8.54
N TYR A 29 7.94 -5.60 -8.34
CA TYR A 29 8.87 -5.26 -9.42
C TYR A 29 9.95 -6.32 -9.66
N ASP A 30 10.39 -6.35 -10.90
CA ASP A 30 11.65 -6.88 -11.41
C ASP A 30 12.36 -5.80 -12.25
N ASP A 31 13.60 -6.08 -12.70
CA ASP A 31 14.44 -5.15 -13.44
C ASP A 31 13.77 -4.57 -14.69
N GLU A 32 12.89 -5.34 -15.35
CA GLU A 32 12.20 -4.93 -16.58
C GLU A 32 10.99 -4.03 -16.30
N SER A 33 10.42 -4.13 -15.10
CA SER A 33 9.23 -3.39 -14.68
C SER A 33 9.51 -2.09 -13.94
N LEU A 34 10.77 -1.86 -13.54
CA LEU A 34 11.15 -0.67 -12.79
C LEU A 34 11.04 0.59 -13.66
N GLY A 35 10.11 1.45 -13.26
CA GLY A 35 9.88 2.77 -13.83
C GLY A 35 10.71 3.85 -13.13
N TRP A 36 10.69 5.03 -13.74
CA TRP A 36 11.18 6.26 -13.12
C TRP A 36 10.38 7.44 -13.68
N ASP A 37 9.78 8.20 -12.79
CA ASP A 37 9.07 9.44 -13.08
C ASP A 37 9.57 10.56 -12.13
N PRO A 38 10.28 11.59 -12.65
CA PRO A 38 10.73 12.70 -11.83
C PRO A 38 9.59 13.59 -11.32
N ASP A 39 8.40 13.55 -11.95
CA ASP A 39 7.27 14.38 -11.54
C ASP A 39 6.67 13.91 -10.20
N LEU A 40 6.95 12.68 -9.76
CA LEU A 40 6.62 12.21 -8.41
C LEU A 40 7.40 12.96 -7.32
N ILE A 41 8.58 13.51 -7.62
CA ILE A 41 9.44 14.19 -6.65
C ILE A 41 8.80 15.51 -6.23
N GLY A 42 8.71 15.75 -4.92
CA GLY A 42 8.13 16.97 -4.36
C GLY A 42 7.50 16.75 -3.00
N ALA A 43 6.85 17.80 -2.50
CA ALA A 43 5.99 17.74 -1.34
C ALA A 43 4.53 17.72 -1.79
N TRP A 44 3.75 16.86 -1.16
CA TRP A 44 2.37 16.57 -1.51
C TRP A 44 1.51 16.64 -0.26
N HIS A 45 0.32 17.23 -0.34
CA HIS A 45 -0.57 17.39 0.80
C HIS A 45 -2.00 16.96 0.45
N ASP A 46 -2.57 16.08 1.27
CA ASP A 46 -3.98 15.75 1.30
C ASP A 46 -4.64 16.60 2.37
N VAL A 47 -5.48 17.55 1.94
CA VAL A 47 -6.14 18.51 2.82
C VAL A 47 -7.26 17.85 3.61
N ASP A 48 -7.94 16.86 3.02
CA ASP A 48 -9.12 16.24 3.59
C ASP A 48 -8.73 15.34 4.77
N ASP A 49 -7.64 14.58 4.61
CA ASP A 49 -7.11 13.69 5.66
C ASP A 49 -6.00 14.33 6.52
N ASN A 50 -5.65 15.60 6.26
CA ASN A 50 -4.54 16.32 6.88
C ASN A 50 -3.25 15.49 6.86
N ALA A 51 -2.97 14.88 5.71
CA ALA A 51 -1.82 14.02 5.48
C ALA A 51 -0.83 14.69 4.53
N SER A 52 0.44 14.36 4.63
CA SER A 52 1.45 14.83 3.69
C SER A 52 2.44 13.73 3.34
N VAL A 53 3.01 13.83 2.14
CA VAL A 53 4.12 12.97 1.73
C VAL A 53 5.16 13.80 1.00
N LYS A 54 6.41 13.69 1.44
CA LYS A 54 7.57 14.23 0.74
C LYS A 54 8.26 13.09 0.02
N ILE A 55 8.39 13.21 -1.29
CA ILE A 55 9.03 12.21 -2.16
C ILE A 55 10.33 12.79 -2.69
N GLU A 56 11.42 12.09 -2.46
CA GLU A 56 12.77 12.45 -2.91
C GLU A 56 13.37 11.33 -3.76
N ALA A 57 14.24 11.69 -4.71
CA ALA A 57 15.05 10.70 -5.39
C ALA A 57 15.98 9.97 -4.42
N ALA A 58 16.12 8.66 -4.60
CA ALA A 58 17.06 7.81 -3.90
C ALA A 58 17.89 6.97 -4.89
N GLU A 59 18.75 6.10 -4.36
CA GLU A 59 19.63 5.28 -5.20
C GLU A 59 18.84 4.28 -6.06
N TRP A 60 19.42 3.82 -7.17
CA TRP A 60 18.87 2.71 -7.97
C TRP A 60 17.41 2.88 -8.44
N ARG A 61 17.05 4.08 -8.94
CA ARG A 61 15.69 4.39 -9.43
C ARG A 61 14.60 4.19 -8.37
N SER A 62 14.95 4.38 -7.10
CA SER A 62 14.02 4.36 -5.99
C SER A 62 13.71 5.77 -5.49
N TYR A 63 12.69 5.84 -4.66
CA TYR A 63 12.27 7.05 -3.99
C TYR A 63 12.40 6.87 -2.47
N ARG A 64 12.80 7.92 -1.77
CA ARG A 64 12.60 8.04 -0.33
C ARG A 64 11.31 8.81 -0.10
N LEU A 65 10.38 8.22 0.64
CA LEU A 65 9.14 8.88 0.99
C LEU A 65 9.11 9.08 2.50
N HIS A 66 8.90 10.33 2.93
CA HIS A 66 8.53 10.66 4.29
C HIS A 66 7.04 10.98 4.30
N TYR A 67 6.24 10.23 5.05
CA TYR A 67 4.81 10.48 5.18
C TYR A 67 4.46 10.95 6.60
N GLU A 68 3.51 11.87 6.69
CA GLU A 68 2.91 12.31 7.93
C GLU A 68 1.38 12.20 7.81
N HIS A 69 0.76 11.45 8.71
CA HIS A 69 -0.69 11.34 8.88
C HIS A 69 -1.01 11.60 10.37
N PRO A 70 -2.21 12.10 10.74
CA PRO A 70 -2.52 12.41 12.14
C PRO A 70 -2.30 11.24 13.13
N SER A 71 -2.43 9.99 12.66
CA SER A 71 -2.24 8.79 13.48
C SER A 71 -0.83 8.18 13.41
N GLU A 72 -0.07 8.43 12.36
CA GLU A 72 1.23 7.80 12.13
C GLU A 72 2.10 8.59 11.16
N LYS A 73 3.41 8.43 11.30
CA LYS A 73 4.39 9.00 10.38
C LYS A 73 5.58 8.09 10.25
N GLY A 74 6.31 8.21 9.16
CA GLY A 74 7.52 7.44 8.98
C GLY A 74 8.15 7.61 7.61
N ASP A 75 9.25 6.89 7.44
CA ASP A 75 9.99 6.83 6.19
C ASP A 75 9.78 5.46 5.55
N VAL A 76 9.69 5.44 4.22
CA VAL A 76 9.64 4.24 3.39
C VAL A 76 10.49 4.42 2.13
N THR A 77 10.94 3.29 1.56
CA THR A 77 11.52 3.27 0.22
C THR A 77 10.43 2.87 -0.77
N GLY A 78 10.27 3.63 -1.84
CA GLY A 78 9.33 3.34 -2.92
C GLY A 78 10.02 2.97 -4.22
N PHE A 79 9.48 1.99 -4.95
CA PHE A 79 9.89 1.65 -6.31
C PHE A 79 8.70 1.84 -7.25
N LEU A 80 8.87 2.71 -8.25
CA LEU A 80 7.85 2.84 -9.29
C LEU A 80 7.87 1.59 -10.16
N THR A 81 6.73 0.93 -10.26
CA THR A 81 6.56 -0.36 -10.91
C THR A 81 5.51 -0.24 -11.99
N ILE A 82 5.86 -0.62 -13.22
CA ILE A 82 4.98 -0.54 -14.39
C ILE A 82 4.40 -1.94 -14.66
N VAL A 83 3.07 -2.01 -14.71
CA VAL A 83 2.33 -3.24 -15.05
C VAL A 83 1.27 -2.93 -16.09
N GLY A 84 1.58 -3.22 -17.36
CA GLY A 84 0.72 -2.79 -18.46
C GLY A 84 0.80 -1.27 -18.60
N ASP A 85 -0.37 -0.62 -18.63
CA ASP A 85 -0.46 0.86 -18.68
C ASP A 85 -0.56 1.49 -17.28
N ASP A 86 -0.59 0.66 -16.22
CA ASP A 86 -0.76 1.10 -14.85
C ASP A 86 0.58 1.25 -14.12
N HIS A 87 0.61 2.25 -13.23
CA HIS A 87 1.75 2.61 -12.39
C HIS A 87 1.45 2.27 -10.94
N TYR A 88 2.43 1.70 -10.25
CA TYR A 88 2.35 1.36 -8.85
C TYR A 88 3.57 1.84 -8.09
N LEU A 89 3.39 2.33 -6.87
CA LEU A 89 4.47 2.42 -5.89
C LEU A 89 4.46 1.14 -5.06
N ASP A 90 5.56 0.40 -5.17
CA ASP A 90 5.91 -0.67 -4.26
C ASP A 90 6.69 -0.05 -3.09
N LEU A 91 6.05 0.04 -1.94
CA LEU A 91 6.60 0.63 -0.72
C LEU A 91 7.12 -0.46 0.20
N MET A 92 8.35 -0.30 0.67
CA MET A 92 8.96 -1.16 1.66
C MET A 92 9.63 -0.33 2.75
N PRO A 93 9.99 -0.91 3.89
CA PRO A 93 10.72 -0.16 4.89
C PRO A 93 12.07 0.39 4.36
N PRO A 94 12.59 1.49 4.94
CA PRO A 94 13.84 2.11 4.55
C PRO A 94 14.99 1.11 4.36
N ARG A 95 15.68 1.19 3.21
CA ARG A 95 16.89 0.43 2.96
C ARG A 95 18.06 0.96 3.79
N GLY A 96 18.99 0.08 4.14
CA GLY A 96 20.26 0.44 4.80
C GLY A 96 20.22 0.40 6.33
N GLU A 97 19.06 0.14 6.94
CA GLU A 97 18.98 -0.12 8.38
C GLU A 97 19.11 -1.62 8.66
N ASP A 98 20.03 -1.99 9.54
CA ASP A 98 20.06 -3.35 10.08
C ASP A 98 18.87 -3.51 11.04
N ARG A 99 17.92 -4.35 10.64
CA ARG A 99 16.70 -4.65 11.38
C ARG A 99 16.75 -6.02 12.05
N GLY A 100 17.91 -6.69 11.98
CA GLY A 100 18.13 -8.02 12.53
C GLY A 100 17.67 -9.14 11.61
N SER A 101 18.27 -10.32 11.79
CA SER A 101 18.19 -11.46 10.86
C SER A 101 16.81 -12.10 10.69
N PHE A 102 15.84 -11.74 11.52
CA PHE A 102 14.49 -12.33 11.52
C PHE A 102 13.40 -11.36 11.04
N LEU A 103 13.78 -10.14 10.61
CA LEU A 103 12.84 -9.19 10.02
C LEU A 103 12.92 -9.24 8.50
N LEU A 104 11.85 -9.75 7.89
CA LEU A 104 11.67 -9.73 6.44
C LEU A 104 10.97 -8.42 6.05
N PRO A 105 11.48 -7.67 5.06
CA PRO A 105 10.76 -6.52 4.53
C PRO A 105 9.49 -7.01 3.83
N ALA A 106 8.36 -6.40 4.16
CA ALA A 106 7.11 -6.56 3.45
C ALA A 106 6.87 -5.35 2.55
N HIS A 107 6.07 -5.57 1.51
CA HIS A 107 5.81 -4.62 0.45
C HIS A 107 4.33 -4.20 0.48
N ALA A 108 4.07 -2.90 0.53
CA ALA A 108 2.74 -2.31 0.38
C ALA A 108 2.60 -1.74 -1.03
N LEU A 109 1.51 -2.06 -1.70
CA LEU A 109 1.27 -1.68 -3.10
C LEU A 109 0.23 -0.58 -3.18
N LEU A 110 0.62 0.55 -3.77
CA LEU A 110 -0.27 1.68 -4.07
C LEU A 110 -0.33 1.87 -5.58
N ARG A 111 -1.54 1.87 -6.17
CA ARG A 111 -1.71 2.37 -7.53
C ARG A 111 -1.48 3.88 -7.55
N VAL A 112 -0.80 4.35 -8.57
CA VAL A 112 -0.43 5.76 -8.78
C VAL A 112 -1.19 6.29 -9.97
N ASP A 113 -1.97 7.34 -9.76
CA ASP A 113 -2.54 8.16 -10.82
C ASP A 113 -1.98 9.60 -10.64
N LEU A 114 -1.01 9.98 -11.49
CA LEU A 114 -0.32 11.29 -11.44
C LEU A 114 -0.78 12.17 -12.60
N ALA A 115 -1.18 13.40 -12.32
CA ALA A 115 -1.60 14.37 -13.33
C ALA A 115 -1.25 15.81 -12.89
N GLY A 116 -0.15 16.35 -13.42
CA GLY A 116 0.32 17.70 -13.11
C GLY A 116 0.64 17.88 -11.62
N ASP A 117 -0.15 18.70 -10.94
CA ASP A 117 -0.04 18.95 -9.50
C ASP A 117 -0.95 18.04 -8.65
N GLY A 118 -1.62 17.06 -9.26
CA GLY A 118 -2.43 16.06 -8.56
C GLY A 118 -1.75 14.69 -8.51
N LEU A 119 -1.71 14.09 -7.33
CA LEU A 119 -1.25 12.72 -7.08
C LEU A 119 -2.34 11.95 -6.35
N VAL A 120 -2.81 10.87 -6.94
CA VAL A 120 -3.75 9.95 -6.29
C VAL A 120 -3.04 8.63 -6.01
N LEU A 121 -3.08 8.21 -4.74
CA LEU A 121 -2.53 6.93 -4.30
C LEU A 121 -3.68 6.03 -3.84
N THR A 122 -3.85 4.89 -4.50
CA THR A 122 -4.93 3.95 -4.19
C THR A 122 -4.36 2.62 -3.66
N PRO A 123 -4.54 2.28 -2.38
CA PRO A 123 -4.07 1.01 -1.83
C PRO A 123 -4.93 -0.16 -2.31
N LEU A 124 -4.45 -1.38 -2.09
CA LEU A 124 -5.30 -2.58 -2.14
C LEU A 124 -6.34 -2.55 -1.00
N SER A 125 -7.55 -3.03 -1.29
CA SER A 125 -8.65 -3.08 -0.31
C SER A 125 -8.46 -4.22 0.68
N TYR A 126 -8.16 -3.89 1.95
CA TYR A 126 -8.08 -4.89 3.00
C TYR A 126 -9.37 -5.68 3.16
N ASP A 127 -10.52 -5.01 3.27
CA ASP A 127 -11.80 -5.68 3.52
C ASP A 127 -12.11 -6.71 2.44
N TRP A 128 -11.90 -6.32 1.17
CA TRP A 128 -12.12 -7.22 0.05
C TRP A 128 -11.15 -8.41 0.05
N PHE A 129 -9.86 -8.18 0.32
CA PHE A 129 -8.88 -9.26 0.44
C PHE A 129 -9.23 -10.18 1.62
N ALA A 130 -9.52 -9.62 2.78
CA ALA A 130 -9.82 -10.37 3.98
C ALA A 130 -11.07 -11.24 3.81
N ASP A 131 -12.12 -10.73 3.19
CA ASP A 131 -13.33 -11.49 2.89
C ASP A 131 -13.07 -12.65 1.91
N ARG A 132 -12.24 -12.43 0.89
CA ARG A 132 -11.82 -13.48 -0.06
C ARG A 132 -11.01 -14.57 0.63
N LEU A 133 -10.07 -14.19 1.50
CA LEU A 133 -9.26 -15.12 2.28
C LEU A 133 -10.13 -15.95 3.23
N ARG A 134 -11.01 -15.29 4.02
CA ARG A 134 -11.90 -15.96 4.98
C ARG A 134 -12.90 -16.90 4.33
N SER A 135 -13.42 -16.52 3.15
CA SER A 135 -14.39 -17.34 2.41
C SER A 135 -13.77 -18.50 1.64
N GLY A 136 -12.43 -18.68 1.70
CA GLY A 136 -11.71 -19.68 0.90
C GLY A 136 -11.78 -19.41 -0.61
N ARG A 137 -12.31 -18.26 -1.02
CA ARG A 137 -12.34 -17.78 -2.40
C ARG A 137 -10.99 -17.13 -2.71
N LEU A 138 -9.92 -17.92 -2.63
CA LEU A 138 -8.59 -17.50 -3.06
C LEU A 138 -8.72 -16.89 -4.44
N LEU A 139 -8.29 -15.63 -4.57
CA LEU A 139 -8.39 -14.66 -5.65
C LEU A 139 -8.44 -15.25 -7.08
N GLY A 140 -9.51 -15.99 -7.41
CA GLY A 140 -9.59 -16.83 -8.61
C GLY A 140 -8.49 -17.91 -8.75
N GLY A 141 -7.79 -18.28 -7.67
CA GLY A 141 -6.57 -19.10 -7.71
C GLY A 141 -5.33 -18.38 -8.27
N ALA A 142 -5.44 -17.09 -8.62
CA ALA A 142 -4.34 -16.31 -9.20
C ALA A 142 -3.26 -15.96 -8.18
N LEU A 143 -3.65 -15.78 -6.91
CA LEU A 143 -2.75 -15.45 -5.81
C LEU A 143 -2.96 -16.40 -4.62
N SER A 144 -1.84 -16.74 -3.99
CA SER A 144 -1.73 -17.30 -2.64
C SER A 144 -1.55 -16.16 -1.64
N ALA A 145 -2.35 -16.17 -0.58
CA ALA A 145 -2.27 -15.21 0.52
C ALA A 145 -2.72 -15.88 1.83
N VAL A 146 -2.23 -15.35 2.95
CA VAL A 146 -2.51 -15.84 4.30
C VAL A 146 -2.77 -14.65 5.23
N PHE A 147 -3.36 -14.90 6.40
CA PHE A 147 -3.33 -13.90 7.47
C PHE A 147 -2.04 -14.05 8.28
N ASP A 148 -1.38 -12.93 8.57
CA ASP A 148 -0.31 -12.90 9.56
C ASP A 148 -0.87 -12.90 11.00
N GLN A 149 0.02 -12.82 11.99
CA GLN A 149 -0.37 -12.77 13.40
C GLN A 149 -1.13 -11.48 13.79
N LYS A 150 -1.01 -10.42 13.00
CA LYS A 150 -1.71 -9.14 13.17
C LYS A 150 -3.00 -9.05 12.34
N GLN A 151 -3.40 -10.14 11.66
CA GLN A 151 -4.53 -10.19 10.74
C GLN A 151 -4.37 -9.32 9.49
N ASN A 152 -3.14 -8.98 9.10
CA ASN A 152 -2.86 -8.44 7.76
C ASN A 152 -3.09 -9.52 6.72
N ALA A 153 -3.61 -9.14 5.54
CA ALA A 153 -3.64 -10.03 4.39
C ALA A 153 -2.26 -10.02 3.72
N LEU A 154 -1.50 -11.10 3.88
CA LEU A 154 -0.15 -11.24 3.35
C LEU A 154 -0.16 -12.10 2.08
N ILE A 155 0.10 -11.48 0.94
CA ILE A 155 0.33 -12.13 -0.35
C ILE A 155 1.70 -12.81 -0.30
N VAL A 156 1.72 -14.12 -0.54
CA VAL A 156 2.92 -14.97 -0.55
C VAL A 156 3.19 -15.54 -1.94
N SER A 157 2.61 -14.90 -2.96
CA SER A 157 2.79 -15.29 -4.36
C SER A 157 4.09 -14.73 -4.91
N PRO A 158 4.76 -15.44 -5.83
CA PRO A 158 5.90 -14.88 -6.56
C PRO A 158 5.55 -13.58 -7.28
N THR A 159 6.52 -12.68 -7.43
CA THR A 159 6.41 -11.40 -8.17
C THR A 159 5.68 -11.55 -9.50
N SER A 160 6.01 -12.57 -10.30
CA SER A 160 5.39 -12.80 -11.61
C SER A 160 3.89 -13.06 -11.53
N ARG A 161 3.40 -13.78 -10.51
CA ARG A 161 1.97 -13.99 -10.29
C ARG A 161 1.29 -12.74 -9.77
N LEU A 162 1.93 -12.01 -8.86
CA LEU A 162 1.42 -10.73 -8.36
C LEU A 162 1.21 -9.75 -9.53
N ARG A 163 2.22 -9.57 -10.38
CA ARG A 163 2.12 -8.71 -11.58
C ARG A 163 1.07 -9.19 -12.57
N ALA A 164 0.98 -10.50 -12.81
CA ALA A 164 -0.05 -11.05 -13.70
C ALA A 164 -1.45 -10.76 -13.16
N TRP A 165 -1.66 -10.90 -11.85
CA TRP A 165 -2.93 -10.56 -11.20
C TRP A 165 -3.23 -9.06 -11.29
N LEU A 166 -2.27 -8.19 -10.98
CA LEU A 166 -2.41 -6.73 -11.06
C LEU A 166 -2.86 -6.28 -12.45
N ARG A 167 -2.25 -6.82 -13.51
CA ARG A 167 -2.62 -6.53 -14.91
C ARG A 167 -4.09 -6.84 -15.25
N THR A 168 -4.71 -7.74 -14.49
CA THR A 168 -6.11 -8.15 -14.71
C THR A 168 -7.11 -7.38 -13.86
N GLN A 169 -6.66 -6.51 -12.95
CA GLN A 169 -7.56 -5.79 -12.05
C GLN A 169 -8.02 -4.46 -12.67
N PRO A 170 -9.32 -4.29 -12.97
CA PRO A 170 -9.85 -2.99 -13.39
C PRO A 170 -9.64 -1.92 -12.32
N LYS A 171 -9.45 -0.67 -12.74
CA LYS A 171 -9.21 0.45 -11.83
C LYS A 171 -10.35 0.70 -10.85
N GLU A 172 -11.58 0.44 -11.28
CA GLU A 172 -12.83 0.63 -10.53
C GLU A 172 -13.28 -0.64 -9.79
N SER A 173 -12.45 -1.69 -9.78
CA SER A 173 -12.80 -2.94 -9.10
C SER A 173 -12.72 -2.81 -7.58
N MET A 174 -13.46 -3.68 -6.88
CA MET A 174 -13.45 -3.76 -5.41
C MET A 174 -12.10 -4.20 -4.81
N ALA A 175 -11.13 -4.60 -5.65
CA ALA A 175 -9.79 -4.94 -5.19
C ALA A 175 -9.01 -3.72 -4.70
N TRP A 176 -9.47 -2.51 -5.04
CA TRP A 176 -8.87 -1.23 -4.66
C TRP A 176 -9.62 -0.61 -3.47
N GLY A 177 -8.86 -0.04 -2.53
CA GLY A 177 -9.37 0.65 -1.37
C GLY A 177 -9.74 2.11 -1.66
N ALA A 178 -9.96 2.88 -0.59
CA ALA A 178 -10.20 4.32 -0.71
C ALA A 178 -8.92 5.03 -1.20
N PRO A 179 -9.01 5.91 -2.22
CA PRO A 179 -7.86 6.67 -2.68
C PRO A 179 -7.53 7.81 -1.72
N ALA A 180 -6.24 8.07 -1.51
CA ALA A 180 -5.72 9.29 -0.91
C ALA A 180 -5.37 10.28 -2.03
N THR A 181 -5.80 11.54 -1.91
CA THR A 181 -5.70 12.54 -2.99
C THR A 181 -4.85 13.71 -2.52
N PHE A 182 -3.67 13.82 -3.12
CA PHE A 182 -2.70 14.84 -2.77
C PHE A 182 -2.61 15.91 -3.85
N VAL A 183 -2.35 17.13 -3.40
CA VAL A 183 -1.99 18.27 -4.25
C VAL A 183 -0.54 18.65 -3.97
N ARG A 184 0.22 18.97 -5.01
CA ARG A 184 1.61 19.41 -4.88
C ARG A 184 1.68 20.73 -4.11
N VAL A 185 2.57 20.78 -3.13
CA VAL A 185 2.93 22.01 -2.40
C VAL A 185 3.95 22.79 -3.24
N LYS A 186 3.68 24.07 -3.44
CA LYS A 186 4.55 24.99 -4.20
C LYS A 186 5.68 25.55 -3.36
#